data_AF-A0A2E4WKD8-F1
#
_entry.id   AF-A0A2E4WKD8-F1
#
_cell.length_a   1.000
_cell.length_b   1.000
_cell.length_c   1.000
_cell.angle_alpha   90.00
_cell.angle_beta   90.00
_cell.angle_gamma   90.00
#
_symmetry.space_group_name_H-M   'P 1'
#
loop_
_entity.id
_entity.type
_entity.pdbx_description
1 polymer ?
#
loop_
_entity_poly.entity_id
_entity_poly.type
_entity_poly.pdbx_seq_one_letter_code
_entity_poly.pdbx_strand_id
1 'polypeptide(L)'
;MVESGIMYYIYLIGHFVLALIWLISALFLDYIFLKKFNKVSMEEKKNLISRIRSLSDKTEMIASFFLPLLGVLMLIDGEYWLTIGFMHFKITIALIAIGLFHASRGILRKIEVAIDSGDPIKKLYNKYIIFRTIVIAFLLCITSTILIFRGYISTIYLIRSWLI
;
A
#
# COMPACT_ATOMS: atom_id res chain seq x y z
N MET A 1 -18.04 25.25 -12.99
CA MET A 1 -18.79 24.26 -12.17
C MET A 1 -18.79 22.83 -12.74
N VAL A 2 -18.63 22.61 -14.05
CA VAL A 2 -18.53 21.26 -14.64
C VAL A 2 -17.09 20.68 -14.53
N GLU A 3 -16.06 21.53 -14.59
CA GLU A 3 -14.65 21.12 -14.52
C GLU A 3 -14.23 20.53 -13.18
N SER A 4 -14.76 21.03 -12.05
CA SER A 4 -14.42 20.51 -10.71
C SER A 4 -14.95 19.08 -10.49
N GLY A 5 -16.06 18.72 -11.13
CA GLY A 5 -16.58 17.35 -11.08
C GLY A 5 -15.65 16.36 -11.78
N ILE A 6 -15.17 16.70 -12.99
CA ILE A 6 -14.30 15.83 -13.78
C ILE A 6 -12.95 15.60 -13.07
N MET A 7 -12.34 16.67 -12.53
CA MET A 7 -11.06 16.57 -11.81
C MET A 7 -11.17 15.68 -10.57
N TYR A 8 -12.22 15.85 -9.78
CA TYR A 8 -12.50 14.99 -8.62
C TYR A 8 -12.58 13.50 -9.01
N TYR A 9 -13.25 13.17 -10.13
CA TYR A 9 -13.34 11.78 -10.58
C TYR A 9 -12.00 11.21 -11.04
N ILE A 10 -11.17 12.01 -11.72
CA ILE A 10 -9.81 11.62 -12.09
C ILE A 10 -8.98 11.31 -10.84
N TYR A 11 -9.04 12.16 -9.81
CA TYR A 11 -8.34 11.94 -8.55
C TYR A 11 -8.85 10.69 -7.82
N LEU A 12 -10.17 10.46 -7.81
CA LEU A 12 -10.78 9.27 -7.21
C LEU A 12 -10.32 7.98 -7.91
N ILE A 13 -10.32 7.94 -9.25
CA ILE A 13 -9.87 6.79 -10.03
C ILE A 13 -8.37 6.55 -9.78
N GLY A 14 -7.56 7.61 -9.88
CA GLY A 14 -6.12 7.52 -9.61
C GLY A 14 -5.83 7.00 -8.19
N HIS A 15 -6.53 7.51 -7.18
CA HIS A 15 -6.40 7.07 -5.80
C HIS A 15 -6.78 5.58 -5.65
N PHE A 16 -7.84 5.13 -6.31
CA PHE A 16 -8.26 3.73 -6.28
C PHE A 16 -7.24 2.80 -6.97
N VAL A 17 -6.76 3.19 -8.15
CA VAL A 17 -5.75 2.43 -8.90
C VAL A 17 -4.45 2.32 -8.11
N LEU A 18 -3.97 3.41 -7.49
CA LEU A 18 -2.78 3.37 -6.64
C LEU A 18 -2.98 2.47 -5.41
N ALA A 19 -4.15 2.50 -4.79
CA ALA A 19 -4.47 1.62 -3.65
C ALA A 19 -4.41 0.13 -4.06
N LEU A 20 -4.97 -0.21 -5.23
CA LEU A 20 -4.90 -1.56 -5.77
C LEU A 20 -3.47 -1.98 -6.14
N ILE A 21 -2.70 -1.11 -6.81
CA ILE A 21 -1.29 -1.38 -7.14
C ILE A 21 -0.50 -1.68 -5.87
N TRP A 22 -0.71 -0.90 -4.80
CA TRP A 22 -0.04 -1.15 -3.54
C TRP A 22 -0.47 -2.48 -2.93
N LEU A 23 -1.78 -2.72 -2.79
CA LEU A 23 -2.31 -3.94 -2.18
C LEU A 23 -1.83 -5.20 -2.91
N ILE A 24 -1.94 -5.23 -4.24
CA ILE A 24 -1.53 -6.38 -5.06
C ILE A 24 -0.02 -6.61 -4.95
N SER A 25 0.78 -5.53 -5.04
CA SER A 25 2.23 -5.63 -4.89
C SER A 25 2.62 -6.14 -3.51
N ALA A 26 1.94 -5.68 -2.47
CA ALA A 26 2.21 -6.10 -1.10
C ALA A 26 1.92 -7.59 -0.90
N LEU A 27 0.75 -8.05 -1.35
CA LEU A 27 0.37 -9.47 -1.30
C LEU A 27 1.36 -10.36 -2.06
N PHE A 28 1.75 -9.94 -3.27
CA PHE A 28 2.68 -10.70 -4.10
C PHE A 28 4.08 -10.80 -3.47
N LEU A 29 4.60 -9.69 -2.97
CA LEU A 29 5.91 -9.63 -2.33
C LEU A 29 5.95 -10.45 -1.04
N ASP A 30 4.91 -10.36 -0.21
CA ASP A 30 4.84 -11.13 1.04
C ASP A 30 4.65 -12.61 0.79
N TYR A 31 3.86 -12.99 -0.22
CA TYR A 31 3.76 -14.39 -0.65
C TYR A 31 5.13 -14.95 -1.04
N ILE A 32 5.89 -14.22 -1.88
CA ILE A 32 7.23 -14.65 -2.31
C ILE A 32 8.17 -14.74 -1.10
N PHE A 33 8.17 -13.74 -0.23
CA PHE A 33 9.02 -13.71 0.97
C PHE A 33 8.72 -14.92 1.87
N LEU A 34 7.46 -15.11 2.27
CA LEU A 34 7.05 -16.19 3.16
C LEU A 34 7.32 -17.58 2.56
N LYS A 35 7.10 -17.75 1.25
CA LYS A 35 7.30 -19.03 0.58
C LYS A 35 8.77 -19.43 0.49
N LYS A 36 9.68 -18.47 0.28
CA LYS A 36 11.08 -18.75 -0.06
C LYS A 36 12.07 -18.52 1.07
N PHE A 37 11.84 -17.53 1.94
CA PHE A 37 12.88 -17.02 2.84
C PHE A 37 13.52 -18.08 3.75
N ASN A 38 12.74 -19.06 4.25
CA ASN A 38 13.26 -20.13 5.12
C ASN A 38 13.70 -21.40 4.36
N LYS A 39 13.54 -21.45 3.04
CA LYS A 39 13.82 -22.64 2.21
C LYS A 39 15.08 -22.55 1.37
N VAL A 40 15.72 -21.38 1.36
CA VAL A 40 16.86 -21.07 0.50
C VAL A 40 18.12 -20.81 1.33
N SER A 41 19.28 -20.97 0.70
CA SER A 41 20.59 -20.70 1.32
C SER A 41 20.74 -19.22 1.70
N MET A 42 21.75 -18.89 2.51
CA MET A 42 21.98 -17.49 2.93
C MET A 42 22.26 -16.55 1.75
N GLU A 43 22.99 -17.01 0.74
CA GLU A 43 23.27 -16.23 -0.47
C GLU A 43 21.98 -15.96 -1.27
N GLU A 44 21.14 -16.98 -1.41
CA GLU A 44 19.84 -16.82 -2.06
C GLU A 44 18.88 -15.92 -1.26
N LYS A 45 18.99 -15.86 0.07
CA LYS A 45 18.21 -14.91 0.89
C LYS A 45 18.60 -13.47 0.57
N LYS A 46 19.88 -13.17 0.37
CA LYS A 46 20.32 -11.81 -0.04
C LYS A 46 19.72 -11.42 -1.37
N ASN A 47 19.81 -12.31 -2.36
CA ASN A 47 19.23 -12.09 -3.69
C ASN A 47 17.71 -11.91 -3.62
N LEU A 48 17.02 -12.71 -2.79
CA LEU A 48 15.59 -12.57 -2.53
C LEU A 48 15.23 -11.21 -1.93
N ILE A 49 15.94 -10.78 -0.88
CA ILE A 49 15.73 -9.49 -0.21
C ILE A 49 15.95 -8.33 -1.20
N SER A 50 17.06 -8.36 -1.94
CA SER A 50 17.39 -7.34 -2.94
C SER A 50 16.28 -7.22 -4.00
N ARG A 51 15.79 -8.36 -4.51
CA ARG A 51 14.69 -8.40 -5.47
C ARG A 51 13.38 -7.84 -4.90
N ILE A 52 13.04 -8.21 -3.67
CA ILE A 52 11.83 -7.71 -2.98
C ILE A 52 11.92 -6.21 -2.81
N ARG A 53 13.06 -5.69 -2.34
CA ARG A 53 13.28 -4.26 -2.18
C ARG A 53 13.16 -3.52 -3.52
N SER A 54 13.84 -4.01 -4.56
CA SER A 54 13.81 -3.41 -5.89
C SER A 54 12.40 -3.34 -6.47
N LEU A 55 11.59 -4.39 -6.29
CA LEU A 55 10.20 -4.37 -6.75
C LEU A 55 9.33 -3.45 -5.89
N SER A 56 9.50 -3.48 -4.56
CA SER A 56 8.83 -2.57 -3.61
C SER A 56 9.14 -1.09 -3.91
N ASP A 57 10.36 -0.76 -4.36
CA ASP A 57 10.74 0.59 -4.79
C ASP A 57 9.92 1.08 -5.98
N LYS A 58 9.65 0.17 -6.92
CA LYS A 58 8.94 0.48 -8.17
C LYS A 58 7.42 0.41 -8.03
N THR A 59 6.91 -0.09 -6.92
CA THR A 59 5.46 -0.27 -6.72
C THR A 59 4.99 0.36 -5.43
N GLU A 60 5.26 -0.28 -4.29
CA GLU A 60 4.74 0.12 -2.98
C GLU A 60 5.23 1.51 -2.56
N MET A 61 6.49 1.86 -2.84
CA MET A 61 7.05 3.17 -2.47
C MET A 61 6.47 4.32 -3.30
N ILE A 62 6.22 4.08 -4.59
CA ILE A 62 5.53 5.04 -5.45
C ILE A 62 4.10 5.22 -4.95
N ALA A 63 3.38 4.12 -4.70
CA ALA A 63 2.01 4.18 -4.22
C ALA A 63 1.90 4.83 -2.83
N SER A 64 2.81 4.55 -1.90
CA SER A 64 2.80 5.13 -0.55
C SER A 64 3.01 6.63 -0.54
N PHE A 65 3.65 7.19 -1.57
CA PHE A 65 3.84 8.62 -1.73
C PHE A 65 2.67 9.30 -2.43
N PHE A 66 2.22 8.75 -3.56
CA PHE A 66 1.20 9.40 -4.39
C PHE A 66 -0.24 9.20 -3.88
N LEU A 67 -0.52 8.11 -3.17
CA LEU A 67 -1.87 7.85 -2.65
C LEU A 67 -2.32 8.93 -1.64
N PRO A 68 -1.51 9.34 -0.65
CA PRO A 68 -1.82 10.49 0.20
C PRO A 68 -2.01 11.79 -0.58
N LEU A 69 -1.17 12.04 -1.59
CA LEU A 69 -1.24 13.27 -2.38
C LEU A 69 -2.57 13.38 -3.12
N LEU A 70 -2.99 12.32 -3.82
CA LEU A 70 -4.31 12.28 -4.46
C LEU A 70 -5.43 12.39 -3.41
N GLY A 71 -5.25 11.79 -2.23
CA GLY A 71 -6.19 11.92 -1.13
C GLY A 71 -6.39 13.38 -0.70
N VAL A 72 -5.30 14.15 -0.59
CA VAL A 72 -5.35 15.58 -0.28
C VAL A 72 -6.06 16.35 -1.39
N LEU A 73 -5.73 16.10 -2.67
CA LEU A 73 -6.40 16.77 -3.79
C LEU A 73 -7.91 16.52 -3.80
N MET A 74 -8.35 15.29 -3.52
CA MET A 74 -9.77 14.95 -3.39
C MET A 74 -10.45 15.69 -2.23
N LEU A 75 -9.73 15.94 -1.13
CA LEU A 75 -10.26 16.66 0.03
C LEU A 75 -10.34 18.17 -0.23
N ILE A 76 -9.42 18.74 -1.02
CA ILE A 76 -9.48 20.14 -1.47
C ILE A 76 -10.68 20.35 -2.40
N ASP A 77 -10.90 19.46 -3.37
CA ASP A 77 -12.05 19.54 -4.27
C ASP A 77 -13.39 19.22 -3.59
N GLY A 78 -13.35 18.57 -2.42
CA GLY A 78 -14.51 18.06 -1.70
C GLY A 78 -14.40 18.22 -0.19
N GLU A 79 -14.21 19.45 0.30
CA GLU A 79 -13.96 19.74 1.72
C GLU A 79 -15.00 19.16 2.69
N TYR A 80 -16.24 18.97 2.23
CA TYR A 80 -17.31 18.29 2.99
C TYR A 80 -16.87 16.94 3.56
N TRP A 81 -15.98 16.20 2.88
CA TRP A 81 -15.45 14.93 3.37
C TRP A 81 -14.72 15.05 4.70
N LEU A 82 -14.13 16.20 5.02
CA LEU A 82 -13.49 16.46 6.31
C LEU A 82 -14.51 16.61 7.45
N THR A 83 -15.78 16.89 7.17
CA THR A 83 -16.81 16.93 8.21
C THR A 83 -17.27 15.53 8.64
N ILE A 84 -16.92 14.50 7.85
CA ILE A 84 -17.30 13.10 8.10
C ILE A 84 -16.22 12.42 8.94
N GLY A 85 -16.55 12.05 10.19
CA GLY A 85 -15.60 11.38 11.10
C GLY A 85 -14.99 10.09 10.55
N PHE A 86 -15.72 9.36 9.70
CA PHE A 86 -15.19 8.16 9.01
C PHE A 86 -13.99 8.46 8.10
N MET A 87 -13.93 9.66 7.49
CA MET A 87 -12.78 10.05 6.66
C MET A 87 -11.52 10.27 7.51
N HIS A 88 -11.67 10.80 8.74
CA HIS A 88 -10.55 10.97 9.67
C HIS A 88 -9.95 9.62 10.08
N PHE A 89 -10.82 8.63 10.33
CA PHE A 89 -10.41 7.26 10.60
C PHE A 89 -9.65 6.65 9.41
N LYS A 90 -10.17 6.80 8.18
CA LYS A 90 -9.50 6.33 6.96
C LYS A 90 -8.11 6.94 6.77
N ILE A 91 -7.98 8.26 6.95
CA ILE A 91 -6.70 8.97 6.87
C ILE A 91 -5.73 8.45 7.93
N THR A 92 -6.21 8.28 9.17
CA THR A 92 -5.39 7.76 10.27
C THR A 92 -4.84 6.36 9.97
N ILE A 93 -5.70 5.44 9.52
CA ILE A 93 -5.27 4.09 9.12
C ILE A 93 -4.25 4.16 7.99
N ALA A 94 -4.47 5.02 6.98
CA ALA A 94 -3.54 5.18 5.86
C ALA A 94 -2.16 5.65 6.31
N LEU A 95 -2.09 6.64 7.20
CA LEU A 95 -0.82 7.13 7.75
C LEU A 95 -0.10 6.05 8.56
N ILE A 96 -0.82 5.27 9.37
CA ILE A 96 -0.22 4.15 10.11
C ILE A 96 0.29 3.08 9.14
N ALA A 97 -0.44 2.75 8.08
CA ALA A 97 -0.01 1.79 7.06
C ALA A 97 1.27 2.25 6.36
N ILE A 98 1.37 3.53 5.99
CA ILE A 98 2.58 4.12 5.41
C ILE A 98 3.76 4.02 6.39
N GLY A 99 3.56 4.42 7.65
CA GLY A 99 4.60 4.35 8.68
C GLY A 99 5.12 2.92 8.90
N LEU A 100 4.21 1.95 9.02
CA LEU A 100 4.56 0.54 9.18
C LEU A 100 5.22 -0.06 7.94
N PHE A 101 4.80 0.37 6.74
CA PHE A 101 5.45 0.00 5.49
C PHE A 101 6.92 0.45 5.47
N HIS A 102 7.19 1.73 5.73
CA HIS A 102 8.57 2.23 5.80
C HIS A 102 9.38 1.55 6.92
N ALA A 103 8.76 1.27 8.06
CA ALA A 103 9.40 0.54 9.14
C ALA A 103 9.75 -0.90 8.74
N SER A 104 8.88 -1.60 8.02
CA SER A 104 9.15 -2.94 7.48
C SER A 104 10.32 -2.96 6.51
N ARG A 105 10.44 -1.93 5.65
CA ARG A 105 11.60 -1.75 4.75
C ARG A 105 12.89 -1.54 5.51
N GLY A 106 12.86 -0.74 6.58
CA GLY A 106 13.99 -0.58 7.49
C GLY A 106 14.42 -1.91 8.13
N ILE A 107 13.45 -2.76 8.53
CA ILE A 107 13.75 -4.10 9.06
C ILE A 107 14.34 -4.99 7.98
N LEU A 108 13.82 -4.95 6.75
CA LEU A 108 14.33 -5.75 5.64
C LEU A 108 15.81 -5.44 5.36
N ARG A 109 16.21 -4.17 5.44
CA ARG A 109 17.63 -3.77 5.34
C ARG A 109 18.47 -4.26 6.53
N LYS A 110 17.91 -4.30 7.74
CA LYS A 110 18.59 -4.88 8.90
C LYS A 110 18.80 -6.39 8.74
N ILE A 111 17.86 -7.10 8.10
CA ILE A 111 18.01 -8.52 7.78
C ILE A 111 19.17 -8.70 6.79
N GLU A 112 19.25 -7.89 5.73
CA GLU A 112 20.35 -7.92 4.76
C GLU A 112 21.73 -7.80 5.45
N VAL A 113 21.89 -6.77 6.29
CA VAL A 113 23.14 -6.55 7.07
C VAL A 113 23.43 -7.72 8.01
N ALA A 114 22.41 -8.25 8.69
CA ALA A 114 22.59 -9.39 9.60
C ALA A 114 23.00 -10.68 8.87
N ILE A 115 22.59 -10.87 7.61
CA ILE A 115 23.07 -11.99 6.81
C ILE A 115 24.55 -11.80 6.46
N ASP A 116 24.98 -10.57 6.15
CA ASP A 116 26.39 -10.26 5.86
C ASP A 116 27.30 -10.47 7.07
N SER A 117 26.83 -10.12 8.28
CA SER A 117 27.59 -10.29 9.53
C SER A 117 27.48 -11.68 10.15
N GLY A 118 26.58 -12.55 9.67
CA GLY A 118 26.30 -13.85 10.27
C GLY A 118 25.45 -13.77 11.55
N ASP A 119 24.79 -12.64 11.80
CA ASP A 119 23.98 -12.41 12.99
C ASP A 119 22.63 -13.17 12.96
N PRO A 120 22.04 -13.49 14.13
CA PRO A 120 20.73 -14.12 14.20
C PRO A 120 19.59 -13.27 13.59
N ILE A 121 19.00 -13.75 12.50
CA ILE A 121 17.94 -13.03 11.75
C ILE A 121 16.51 -13.29 12.25
N LYS A 122 16.28 -14.29 13.12
CA LYS A 122 14.92 -14.76 13.49
C LYS A 122 14.03 -13.65 14.05
N LYS A 123 14.55 -12.81 14.93
CA LYS A 123 13.79 -11.70 15.55
C LYS A 123 13.41 -10.64 14.51
N LEU A 124 14.33 -10.33 13.59
CA LEU A 124 14.10 -9.36 12.52
C LEU A 124 13.06 -9.88 11.52
N TYR A 125 13.16 -11.15 11.14
CA TYR A 125 12.19 -11.84 10.28
C TYR A 125 10.76 -11.78 10.84
N ASN A 126 10.57 -12.14 12.12
CA ASN A 126 9.26 -12.08 12.76
C ASN A 126 8.71 -10.64 12.79
N LYS A 127 9.56 -9.66 13.12
CA LYS A 127 9.15 -8.26 13.15
C LYS A 127 8.75 -7.74 11.77
N TYR A 128 9.49 -8.12 10.73
CA TYR A 128 9.16 -7.80 9.34
C TYR A 128 7.77 -8.34 8.98
N ILE A 129 7.50 -9.62 9.25
CA ILE A 129 6.20 -10.24 8.94
C ILE A 129 5.06 -9.53 9.65
N ILE A 130 5.19 -9.29 10.96
CA ILE A 130 4.13 -8.62 11.73
C ILE A 130 3.79 -7.26 11.11
N PHE A 131 4.80 -6.45 10.79
CA PHE A 131 4.57 -5.13 10.21
C PHE A 131 3.90 -5.24 8.84
N ARG A 132 4.38 -6.14 7.98
CA ARG A 132 3.82 -6.39 6.66
C ARG A 132 2.36 -6.88 6.71
N THR A 133 2.04 -7.79 7.63
CA THR A 133 0.68 -8.28 7.83
C THR A 133 -0.27 -7.16 8.25
N ILE A 134 0.16 -6.29 9.18
CA ILE A 134 -0.66 -5.14 9.59
C ILE A 134 -0.85 -4.16 8.42
N VAL A 135 0.20 -3.89 7.63
CA VAL A 135 0.11 -3.07 6.42
C VAL A 135 -0.92 -3.64 5.45
N ILE A 136 -0.88 -4.94 5.15
CA ILE A 136 -1.86 -5.58 4.26
C ILE A 136 -3.27 -5.45 4.83
N ALA A 137 -3.47 -5.70 6.13
CA ALA A 137 -4.79 -5.58 6.76
C ALA A 137 -5.36 -4.15 6.63
N PHE A 138 -4.52 -3.13 6.81
CA PHE A 138 -4.92 -1.74 6.63
C PHE A 138 -5.15 -1.36 5.17
N LEU A 139 -4.33 -1.85 4.23
CA LEU A 139 -4.56 -1.65 2.80
C LEU A 139 -5.87 -2.30 2.35
N LEU A 140 -6.19 -3.50 2.84
CA LEU A 140 -7.48 -4.15 2.61
C LEU A 140 -8.63 -3.29 3.14
N CYS A 141 -8.54 -2.86 4.40
CA CYS A 141 -9.53 -2.00 5.02
C CYS A 141 -9.78 -0.73 4.18
N ILE A 142 -8.73 0.04 3.87
CA ILE A 142 -8.81 1.28 3.10
C ILE A 142 -9.38 1.02 1.70
N THR A 143 -8.89 -0.01 0.99
CA THR A 143 -9.35 -0.33 -0.37
C THR A 143 -10.81 -0.74 -0.37
N SER A 144 -11.24 -1.56 0.59
CA SER A 144 -12.66 -1.93 0.76
C SER A 144 -13.54 -0.73 1.07
N THR A 145 -13.06 0.28 1.83
CA THR A 145 -13.86 1.49 2.07
C THR A 145 -14.19 2.24 0.78
N ILE A 146 -13.29 2.23 -0.22
CA ILE A 146 -13.54 2.88 -1.51
C ILE A 146 -14.70 2.18 -2.25
N LEU A 147 -14.81 0.86 -2.12
CA LEU A 147 -15.88 0.06 -2.73
C LEU A 147 -17.23 0.25 -2.03
N ILE A 148 -17.22 0.44 -0.71
CA ILE A 148 -18.44 0.50 0.12
C ILE A 148 -19.03 1.92 0.16
N PHE A 149 -18.22 2.96 0.36
CA PHE A 149 -18.71 4.31 0.70
C PHE A 149 -19.25 5.14 -0.49
N ARG A 150 -19.10 4.65 -1.73
CA ARG A 150 -19.77 5.20 -2.93
C ARG A 150 -20.60 4.17 -3.70
N GLY A 151 -20.94 3.07 -3.02
CA GLY A 151 -21.64 1.95 -3.60
C GLY A 151 -20.84 1.27 -4.69
N TYR A 152 -21.07 -0.03 -4.83
CA TYR A 152 -20.66 -0.88 -5.95
C TYR A 152 -21.06 -0.30 -7.35
N ILE A 153 -21.83 0.79 -7.36
CA ILE A 153 -22.51 1.38 -8.52
C ILE A 153 -21.69 2.54 -9.13
N SER A 154 -21.07 3.46 -8.38
CA SER A 154 -20.52 4.69 -9.01
C SER A 154 -19.25 4.46 -9.83
N THR A 155 -18.23 3.77 -9.31
CA THR A 155 -16.95 3.58 -10.03
C THR A 155 -17.09 2.62 -11.22
N ILE A 156 -17.90 1.57 -11.07
CA ILE A 156 -18.21 0.62 -12.17
C ILE A 156 -19.13 1.29 -13.21
N TYR A 157 -20.13 2.09 -12.81
CA TYR A 157 -20.93 2.87 -13.77
C TYR A 157 -20.08 3.89 -14.52
N LEU A 158 -19.13 4.57 -13.85
CA LEU A 158 -18.21 5.51 -14.50
C LEU A 158 -17.29 4.81 -15.49
N ILE A 159 -16.73 3.65 -15.18
CA ILE A 159 -15.93 2.89 -16.15
C ILE A 159 -16.80 2.40 -17.32
N ARG A 160 -18.04 2.00 -17.05
CA ARG A 160 -19.00 1.54 -18.06
C ARG A 160 -19.52 2.66 -18.97
N SER A 161 -19.65 3.89 -18.47
CA SER A 161 -20.13 5.04 -19.26
C SER A 161 -19.08 5.61 -20.23
N TRP A 162 -17.84 5.13 -20.16
CA TRP A 162 -16.76 5.47 -21.11
C TRP A 162 -16.49 4.34 -22.13
N LEU A 163 -17.05 3.15 -21.91
CA LEU A 163 -16.92 2.00 -22.80
C LEU A 163 -18.18 1.77 -23.66
N ILE A 164 -19.15 2.68 -23.61
CA ILE A 164 -20.37 2.72 -24.41
C ILE A 164 -20.48 4.08 -25.06
#